data_AF-A0A2D9JK07-F1
#
_entry.id   AF-A0A2D9JK07-F1
#
_cell.length_a   1.000
_cell.length_b   1.000
_cell.length_c   1.000
_cell.angle_alpha   90.00
_cell.angle_beta   90.00
_cell.angle_gamma   90.00
#
_symmetry.space_group_name_H-M   'P 1'
#
loop_
_entity.id
_entity.type
_entity.pdbx_description
1 polymer ?
#
loop_
_entity_poly.entity_id
_entity_poly.type
_entity_poly.pdbx_seq_one_letter_code
_entity_poly.pdbx_strand_id
1 'polypeptide(L)'
;MENFDVLIIGAGISGIGSAYHLQDKCPGKTYAILESRDALGGTWDLFRYPGVRSDSDMYTLGFSFKPWCDDKSIALGDTILDYVREAATENNIVRHIRFGHRMQSADWDSNSQRWTVTAEHNGEAVQLSCTMLLMCSGYYNYDEPHAPQFAGQESFAGTLVHPQHWPTDLDYQGKRVIVIGSGAAAMTLVPAMAEQAEHVTMVQRSPTYVVSR
;
A
#
# COMPACT_ATOMS: atom_id res chain seq x y z
N MET A 1 -0.73 15.53 25.27
CA MET A 1 -1.49 14.87 24.20
C MET A 1 -1.88 15.91 23.17
N GLU A 2 -1.44 15.77 21.92
CA GLU A 2 -1.86 16.65 20.85
C GLU A 2 -3.33 16.41 20.46
N ASN A 3 -4.01 17.47 20.04
CA ASN A 3 -5.43 17.43 19.68
C ASN A 3 -5.62 17.86 18.23
N PHE A 4 -6.37 17.06 17.49
CA PHE A 4 -6.78 17.31 16.12
C PHE A 4 -8.30 17.37 16.01
N ASP A 5 -8.81 17.95 14.94
CA ASP A 5 -10.20 17.71 14.53
C ASP A 5 -10.31 16.33 13.90
N VAL A 6 -9.38 15.98 13.00
CA VAL A 6 -9.39 14.72 12.25
C VAL A 6 -8.04 14.00 12.35
N LEU A 7 -8.06 12.70 12.66
CA LEU A 7 -6.90 11.82 12.45
C LEU A 7 -7.21 10.85 11.31
N ILE A 8 -6.27 10.74 10.38
CA ILE A 8 -6.33 9.82 9.24
C ILE A 8 -5.29 8.73 9.47
N ILE A 9 -5.66 7.46 9.32
CA ILE A 9 -4.76 6.33 9.53
C ILE A 9 -4.39 5.74 8.18
N GLY A 10 -3.13 5.89 7.77
CA GLY A 10 -2.58 5.42 6.49
C GLY A 10 -2.39 6.53 5.46
N ALA A 11 -1.22 6.57 4.83
CA ALA A 11 -0.82 7.52 3.79
C ALA A 11 -0.81 6.89 2.38
N GLY A 12 -1.75 5.96 2.12
CA GLY A 12 -2.06 5.46 0.78
C GLY A 12 -3.04 6.35 0.02
N ILE A 13 -3.55 5.88 -1.13
CA ILE A 13 -4.49 6.62 -1.98
C ILE A 13 -5.67 7.20 -1.17
N SER A 14 -6.31 6.38 -0.33
CA SER A 14 -7.46 6.82 0.48
C SER A 14 -7.11 7.92 1.48
N GLY A 15 -5.92 7.85 2.10
CA GLY A 15 -5.47 8.84 3.08
C GLY A 15 -5.13 10.18 2.44
N ILE A 16 -4.40 10.14 1.32
CA ILE A 16 -4.07 11.34 0.54
C ILE A 16 -5.32 12.00 -0.04
N GLY A 17 -6.25 11.22 -0.62
CA GLY A 17 -7.52 11.74 -1.12
C GLY A 17 -8.38 12.35 -0.02
N SER A 18 -8.46 11.70 1.15
CA SER A 18 -9.20 12.21 2.31
C SER A 18 -8.62 13.52 2.83
N ALA A 19 -7.29 13.61 2.93
CA ALA A 19 -6.59 14.82 3.36
C ALA A 19 -6.83 15.99 2.41
N TYR A 20 -6.74 15.76 1.09
CA TYR A 20 -7.05 16.79 0.09
C TYR A 20 -8.46 17.34 0.29
N HIS A 21 -9.47 16.46 0.33
CA HIS A 21 -10.86 16.90 0.47
C HIS A 21 -11.15 17.55 1.82
N LEU A 22 -10.47 17.14 2.88
CA LEU A 22 -10.56 17.81 4.18
C LEU A 22 -10.01 19.24 4.11
N GLN A 23 -8.84 19.45 3.49
CA GLN A 23 -8.28 20.78 3.30
C GLN A 23 -9.19 21.67 2.44
N ASP A 24 -9.72 21.13 1.34
CA ASP A 24 -10.57 21.85 0.38
C ASP A 24 -11.94 22.22 0.98
N LYS A 25 -12.59 21.28 1.65
CA LYS A 25 -13.96 21.46 2.17
C LYS A 25 -14.01 22.02 3.59
N CYS A 26 -12.94 21.91 4.36
CA CYS A 26 -12.88 22.32 5.76
C CYS A 26 -11.55 23.02 6.11
N PRO A 27 -11.20 24.15 5.46
CA PRO A 27 -9.87 24.77 5.55
C PRO A 27 -9.44 25.25 6.96
N GLY A 28 -10.37 25.31 7.92
CA GLY A 28 -10.08 25.64 9.32
C GLY A 28 -9.84 24.42 10.23
N LYS A 29 -9.95 23.20 9.72
CA LYS A 29 -9.83 21.98 10.50
C LYS A 29 -8.40 21.48 10.56
N THR A 30 -7.96 21.12 11.76
CA THR A 30 -6.65 20.54 12.01
C THR A 30 -6.67 19.04 11.76
N TYR A 31 -5.61 18.53 11.12
CA TYR A 31 -5.47 17.10 10.90
C TYR A 31 -4.02 16.63 10.90
N ALA A 32 -3.85 15.33 11.14
CA ALA A 32 -2.63 14.60 10.88
C ALA A 32 -2.95 13.24 10.26
N ILE A 33 -2.00 12.71 9.49
CA ILE A 33 -2.03 11.36 8.95
C ILE A 33 -1.00 10.53 9.72
N LEU A 34 -1.38 9.40 10.29
CA LEU A 34 -0.43 8.44 10.88
C LEU A 34 -0.12 7.35 9.86
N GLU A 35 1.13 7.23 9.46
CA GLU A 35 1.62 6.18 8.56
C GLU A 35 2.63 5.31 9.31
N SER A 36 2.39 4.01 9.30
CA SER A 36 3.24 3.01 9.96
C SER A 36 4.62 2.87 9.31
N ARG A 37 4.73 3.15 8.01
CA ARG A 37 5.97 3.07 7.22
C ARG A 37 6.70 4.41 7.20
N ASP A 38 7.94 4.39 6.73
CA ASP A 38 8.75 5.59 6.48
C ASP A 38 8.47 6.24 5.11
N ALA A 39 7.46 5.76 4.41
CA ALA A 39 7.08 6.21 3.08
C ALA A 39 5.56 6.22 2.90
N LEU A 40 5.08 7.16 2.08
CA LEU A 40 3.69 7.21 1.63
C LEU A 40 3.49 6.33 0.39
N GLY A 41 2.24 6.04 0.05
CA GLY A 41 1.86 5.30 -1.16
C GLY A 41 1.06 4.04 -0.88
N GLY A 42 1.11 3.53 0.36
CA GLY A 42 0.38 2.33 0.77
C GLY A 42 0.77 1.11 -0.07
N THR A 43 -0.21 0.46 -0.69
CA THR A 43 -0.02 -0.70 -1.59
C THR A 43 1.08 -0.50 -2.63
N TRP A 44 1.19 0.71 -3.19
CA TRP A 44 2.13 1.02 -4.27
C TRP A 44 3.57 1.22 -3.81
N ASP A 45 3.78 1.50 -2.51
CA ASP A 45 5.10 1.46 -1.90
C ASP A 45 5.44 0.07 -1.33
N LEU A 46 4.41 -0.67 -0.88
CA LEU A 46 4.53 -2.01 -0.30
C LEU A 46 5.01 -3.05 -1.31
N PHE A 47 4.31 -3.19 -2.45
CA PHE A 47 4.60 -4.25 -3.42
C PHE A 47 5.63 -3.80 -4.44
N ARG A 48 6.75 -4.53 -4.52
CA ARG A 48 7.89 -4.19 -5.39
C ARG A 48 8.30 -5.33 -6.33
N TYR A 49 7.44 -6.33 -6.50
CA TYR A 49 7.67 -7.42 -7.43
C TYR A 49 7.50 -6.94 -8.89
N PRO A 50 8.19 -7.55 -9.86
CA PRO A 50 8.15 -7.09 -11.24
C PRO A 50 6.76 -7.28 -11.85
N GLY A 51 6.32 -6.28 -12.61
CA GLY A 51 5.02 -6.29 -13.28
C GLY A 51 3.85 -5.77 -12.44
N VAL A 52 4.05 -5.43 -11.16
CA VAL A 52 3.00 -4.80 -10.34
C VAL A 52 2.40 -3.60 -11.07
N ARG A 53 1.07 -3.58 -11.20
CA ARG A 53 0.31 -2.58 -11.95
C ARG A 53 -1.13 -2.52 -11.45
N SER A 54 -1.86 -1.47 -11.85
CA SER A 54 -3.30 -1.41 -11.65
C SER A 54 -4.04 -2.32 -12.63
N ASP A 55 -5.15 -2.92 -12.19
CA ASP A 55 -6.11 -3.59 -13.09
C ASP A 55 -7.23 -2.63 -13.55
N SER A 56 -7.35 -1.47 -12.91
CA SER A 56 -8.23 -0.36 -13.29
C SER A 56 -7.46 0.69 -14.10
N ASP A 57 -8.14 1.34 -15.04
CA ASP A 57 -7.56 2.50 -15.72
C ASP A 57 -7.39 3.67 -14.74
N MET A 58 -6.29 4.41 -14.88
CA MET A 58 -5.98 5.56 -14.03
C MET A 58 -6.85 6.77 -14.32
N TYR A 59 -7.56 6.83 -15.45
CA TYR A 59 -8.53 7.88 -15.71
C TYR A 59 -9.75 7.79 -14.78
N THR A 60 -10.09 6.58 -14.30
CA THR A 60 -11.17 6.35 -13.33
C THR A 60 -10.67 6.12 -11.90
N LEU A 61 -9.50 5.50 -11.74
CA LEU A 61 -8.90 5.26 -10.41
C LEU A 61 -8.20 6.51 -9.84
N GLY A 62 -7.76 7.42 -10.71
CA GLY A 62 -7.05 8.64 -10.34
C GLY A 62 -7.88 9.58 -9.45
N PHE A 63 -7.18 10.55 -8.87
CA PHE A 63 -7.79 11.59 -8.06
C PHE A 63 -8.46 12.61 -8.98
N SER A 64 -9.71 12.96 -8.69
CA SER A 64 -10.42 13.98 -9.48
C SER A 64 -9.74 15.35 -9.45
N PHE A 65 -8.99 15.65 -8.38
CA PHE A 65 -8.23 16.89 -8.22
C PHE A 65 -6.82 16.86 -8.83
N LYS A 66 -6.34 15.69 -9.25
CA LYS A 66 -5.08 15.53 -10.00
C LYS A 66 -5.33 14.55 -11.14
N PRO A 67 -5.92 15.00 -12.26
CA PRO A 67 -6.22 14.12 -13.37
C PRO A 67 -4.98 13.36 -13.86
N TRP A 68 -5.16 12.11 -14.25
CA TRP A 68 -4.10 11.31 -14.84
C TRP A 68 -3.74 11.83 -16.24
N CYS A 69 -2.47 12.11 -16.49
CA CYS A 69 -1.99 12.69 -17.74
C CYS A 69 -1.03 11.79 -18.54
N ASP A 70 -0.72 10.59 -18.06
CA ASP A 70 0.08 9.63 -18.84
C ASP A 70 -0.78 8.98 -19.94
N ASP A 71 -0.15 8.68 -21.08
CA ASP A 71 -0.77 7.99 -22.22
C ASP A 71 -1.18 6.55 -21.86
N LYS A 72 -0.48 5.93 -20.90
CA LYS A 72 -0.80 4.60 -20.40
C LYS A 72 -1.89 4.69 -19.34
N SER A 73 -3.09 4.24 -19.71
CA SER A 73 -4.22 4.15 -18.78
C SER A 73 -4.00 3.06 -17.72
N ILE A 74 -3.36 1.95 -18.08
CA ILE A 74 -2.97 0.87 -17.17
C ILE A 74 -1.53 1.11 -16.74
N ALA A 75 -1.38 1.72 -15.56
CA ALA A 75 -0.10 2.20 -15.05
C ALA A 75 0.61 1.14 -14.19
N LEU A 76 1.95 1.16 -14.25
CA LEU A 76 2.81 0.37 -13.39
C LEU A 76 2.82 0.94 -11.97
N GLY A 77 3.15 0.08 -10.99
CA GLY A 77 3.14 0.45 -9.58
C GLY A 77 4.00 1.67 -9.26
N ASP A 78 5.21 1.76 -9.81
CA ASP A 78 6.10 2.91 -9.61
C ASP A 78 5.50 4.21 -10.15
N THR A 79 4.86 4.17 -11.33
CA THR A 79 4.20 5.35 -11.91
C THR A 79 3.03 5.81 -11.04
N ILE A 80 2.27 4.87 -10.46
CA ILE A 80 1.17 5.18 -9.54
C ILE A 80 1.72 5.73 -8.21
N LEU A 81 2.82 5.18 -7.71
CA LEU A 81 3.49 5.66 -6.49
C LEU A 81 3.96 7.11 -6.66
N ASP A 82 4.60 7.43 -7.77
CA ASP A 82 5.05 8.80 -8.08
C ASP A 82 3.86 9.75 -8.23
N TYR A 83 2.81 9.32 -8.92
CA TYR A 83 1.56 10.09 -9.01
C TYR A 83 0.95 10.41 -7.63
N VAL A 84 0.94 9.47 -6.68
CA VAL A 84 0.44 9.71 -5.31
C VAL A 84 1.37 10.65 -4.55
N ARG A 85 2.70 10.53 -4.71
CA ARG A 85 3.69 11.43 -4.10
C ARG A 85 3.56 12.86 -4.60
N GLU A 86 3.39 13.04 -5.90
CA GLU A 86 3.12 14.33 -6.52
C GLU A 86 1.83 14.94 -5.97
N ALA A 87 0.73 14.17 -5.93
CA ALA A 87 -0.55 14.66 -5.39
C ALA A 87 -0.41 15.12 -3.93
N ALA A 88 0.32 14.37 -3.11
CA ALA A 88 0.57 14.75 -1.73
C ALA A 88 1.44 16.02 -1.61
N THR A 89 2.43 16.16 -2.49
CA THR A 89 3.40 17.27 -2.45
C THR A 89 2.78 18.56 -2.96
N GLU A 90 2.14 18.54 -4.13
CA GLU A 90 1.47 19.69 -4.75
C GLU A 90 0.40 20.30 -3.83
N ASN A 91 -0.24 19.47 -3.00
CA ASN A 91 -1.31 19.88 -2.09
C ASN A 91 -0.83 20.09 -0.65
N ASN A 92 0.49 20.15 -0.41
CA ASN A 92 1.11 20.36 0.90
C ASN A 92 0.67 19.34 1.97
N ILE A 93 0.28 18.13 1.59
CA ILE A 93 -0.21 17.08 2.49
C ILE A 93 0.95 16.41 3.23
N VAL A 94 2.12 16.29 2.60
CA VAL A 94 3.28 15.57 3.16
C VAL A 94 3.66 16.05 4.57
N ARG A 95 3.60 17.36 4.82
CA ARG A 95 3.92 17.95 6.14
C ARG A 95 2.95 17.55 7.26
N HIS A 96 1.78 17.02 6.92
CA HIS A 96 0.77 16.54 7.86
C HIS A 96 0.90 15.03 8.14
N ILE A 97 1.83 14.34 7.46
CA ILE A 97 2.08 12.91 7.64
C ILE A 97 3.10 12.72 8.76
N ARG A 98 2.75 11.87 9.72
CA ARG A 98 3.66 11.32 10.73
C ARG A 98 4.06 9.92 10.31
N PHE A 99 5.24 9.82 9.71
CA PHE A 99 5.84 8.53 9.33
C PHE A 99 6.32 7.75 10.56
N GLY A 100 6.42 6.43 10.41
CA GLY A 100 6.80 5.53 11.50
C GLY A 100 5.85 5.58 12.71
N HIS A 101 4.60 6.01 12.52
CA HIS A 101 3.56 6.04 13.56
C HIS A 101 2.53 4.94 13.27
N ARG A 102 2.66 3.82 13.97
CA ARG A 102 1.73 2.69 13.84
C ARG A 102 0.61 2.81 14.86
N MET A 103 -0.62 3.01 14.41
CA MET A 103 -1.77 2.96 15.32
C MET A 103 -1.93 1.56 15.94
N GLN A 104 -2.10 1.51 17.27
CA GLN A 104 -2.29 0.29 18.05
C GLN A 104 -3.73 0.18 18.58
N SER A 105 -4.31 1.28 19.06
CA SER A 105 -5.70 1.32 19.56
C SER A 105 -6.36 2.68 19.33
N ALA A 106 -7.69 2.69 19.38
CA ALA A 106 -8.50 3.90 19.47
C ALA A 106 -9.66 3.69 20.44
N ASP A 107 -9.78 4.62 21.38
CA ASP A 107 -10.75 4.56 22.48
C ASP A 107 -11.67 5.78 22.41
N TRP A 108 -12.98 5.56 22.29
CA TRP A 108 -13.98 6.63 22.27
C TRP A 108 -14.44 6.98 23.69
N ASP A 109 -14.41 8.26 24.03
CA ASP A 109 -15.02 8.79 25.24
C ASP A 109 -16.27 9.60 24.91
N SER A 110 -17.43 9.10 25.33
CA SER A 110 -18.72 9.76 25.13
C SER A 110 -18.89 11.06 25.93
N ASN A 111 -18.15 11.26 27.04
CA ASN A 111 -18.26 12.48 27.83
C ASN A 111 -17.57 13.65 27.14
N SER A 112 -16.32 13.44 26.67
CA SER A 112 -15.58 14.45 25.92
C SER A 112 -15.92 14.48 24.43
N GLN A 113 -16.62 13.46 23.92
CA GLN A 113 -16.93 13.24 22.50
C GLN A 113 -15.67 13.22 21.62
N ARG A 114 -14.65 12.49 22.08
CA ARG A 114 -13.35 12.40 21.41
C ARG A 114 -12.82 10.98 21.40
N TRP A 115 -12.03 10.70 20.38
CA TRP A 115 -11.15 9.56 20.32
C TRP A 115 -9.83 9.88 21.02
N THR A 116 -9.30 8.90 21.74
CA THR A 116 -7.88 8.81 22.10
C THR A 116 -7.27 7.72 21.25
N VAL A 117 -6.32 8.06 20.39
CA VAL A 117 -5.58 7.14 19.53
C VAL A 117 -4.22 6.89 20.15
N THR A 118 -3.92 5.63 20.42
CA THR A 118 -2.59 5.20 20.84
C THR A 118 -1.85 4.67 19.63
N ALA A 119 -0.69 5.24 19.35
CA ALA A 119 0.23 4.79 18.30
C ALA A 119 1.59 4.43 18.91
N GLU A 120 2.34 3.59 18.23
CA GLU A 120 3.74 3.32 18.50
C GLU A 120 4.60 4.14 17.55
N HIS A 121 5.64 4.77 18.08
CA HIS A 121 6.68 5.46 17.32
C HIS A 121 8.03 5.21 17.99
N ASN A 122 9.01 4.66 17.25
CA ASN A 122 10.34 4.30 17.76
C ASN A 122 10.31 3.43 19.04
N GLY A 123 9.33 2.51 19.13
CA GLY A 123 9.14 1.64 20.29
C GLY A 123 8.48 2.31 21.50
N GLU A 124 8.11 3.58 21.40
CA GLU A 124 7.40 4.31 22.45
C GLU A 124 5.92 4.52 22.11
N ALA A 125 5.06 4.44 23.13
CA ALA A 125 3.65 4.74 22.97
C ALA A 125 3.42 6.26 22.94
N VAL A 126 2.78 6.75 21.89
CA VAL A 126 2.38 8.14 21.68
C VAL A 126 0.85 8.22 21.65
N GLN A 127 0.27 9.18 22.36
CA GLN A 127 -1.16 9.42 22.38
C GLN A 127 -1.52 10.72 21.67
N LEU A 128 -2.54 10.63 20.81
CA LEU A 128 -3.16 11.75 20.10
C LEU A 128 -4.66 11.69 20.31
N SER A 129 -5.34 12.83 20.24
CA SER A 129 -6.80 12.86 20.33
C SER A 129 -7.43 13.55 19.13
N CYS A 130 -8.59 13.06 18.68
CA CYS A 130 -9.37 13.69 17.62
C CYS A 130 -10.87 13.65 17.87
N THR A 131 -11.63 14.50 17.17
CA THR A 131 -13.10 14.39 17.12
C THR A 131 -13.58 13.41 16.06
N MET A 132 -12.79 13.22 15.00
CA MET A 132 -13.11 12.30 13.91
C MET A 132 -11.89 11.44 13.57
N LEU A 133 -12.13 10.13 13.41
CA LEU A 133 -11.11 9.16 13.02
C LEU A 133 -11.46 8.56 11.67
N LEU A 134 -10.55 8.66 10.69
CA LEU A 134 -10.70 8.10 9.35
C LEU A 134 -9.72 6.95 9.15
N MET A 135 -10.26 5.75 8.98
CA MET A 135 -9.47 4.53 8.76
C MET A 135 -9.18 4.35 7.27
N CYS A 136 -7.94 4.67 6.87
CA CYS A 136 -7.43 4.56 5.50
C CYS A 136 -6.26 3.54 5.39
N SER A 137 -6.22 2.57 6.30
CA SER A 137 -5.10 1.62 6.46
C SER A 137 -5.00 0.58 5.34
N GLY A 138 -6.00 0.49 4.47
CA GLY A 138 -6.11 -0.60 3.50
C GLY A 138 -6.43 -1.93 4.17
N TYR A 139 -6.26 -3.02 3.42
CA TYR A 139 -6.61 -4.37 3.86
C TYR A 139 -5.42 -5.33 3.95
N TYR A 140 -4.21 -4.87 3.60
CA TYR A 140 -2.99 -5.67 3.70
C TYR A 140 -2.39 -5.56 5.10
N ASN A 141 -1.98 -6.69 5.67
CA ASN A 141 -1.04 -6.69 6.78
C ASN A 141 0.35 -6.44 6.20
N TYR A 142 0.98 -5.30 6.54
CA TYR A 142 2.30 -4.95 6.01
C TYR A 142 3.42 -5.86 6.52
N ASP A 143 3.29 -6.41 7.72
CA ASP A 143 4.35 -7.20 8.37
C ASP A 143 4.27 -8.67 7.95
N GLU A 144 3.08 -9.26 8.06
CA GLU A 144 2.87 -10.68 7.82
C GLU A 144 2.04 -10.94 6.57
N PRO A 145 2.64 -11.49 5.50
CA PRO A 145 1.89 -11.95 4.36
C PRO A 145 1.14 -13.24 4.65
N HIS A 146 0.14 -13.56 3.82
CA HIS A 146 -0.44 -14.89 3.81
C HIS A 146 0.50 -15.89 3.11
N ALA A 147 1.43 -16.48 3.87
CA ALA A 147 2.42 -17.42 3.37
C ALA A 147 2.08 -18.86 3.80
N PRO A 148 1.56 -19.73 2.90
CA PRO A 148 1.32 -21.13 3.21
C PRO A 148 2.64 -21.86 3.45
N GLN A 149 2.66 -22.74 4.45
CA GLN A 149 3.82 -23.62 4.70
C GLN A 149 3.66 -24.91 3.88
N PHE A 150 4.73 -25.30 3.19
CA PHE A 150 4.78 -26.57 2.47
C PHE A 150 5.63 -27.58 3.25
N ALA A 151 5.19 -28.84 3.26
CA ALA A 151 5.98 -29.91 3.86
C ALA A 151 7.33 -30.05 3.13
N GLY A 152 8.43 -30.01 3.89
CA GLY A 152 9.79 -30.11 3.35
C GLY A 152 10.33 -28.82 2.73
N GLN A 153 9.64 -27.67 2.86
CA GLN A 153 10.10 -26.40 2.29
C GLN A 153 11.49 -25.98 2.78
N GLU A 154 11.87 -26.36 4.01
CA GLU A 154 13.19 -26.12 4.61
C GLU A 154 14.33 -26.86 3.90
N SER A 155 14.02 -27.91 3.14
CA SER A 155 14.99 -28.65 2.34
C SER A 155 15.18 -28.07 0.93
N PHE A 156 14.38 -27.08 0.54
CA PHE A 156 14.50 -26.43 -0.75
C PHE A 156 15.76 -25.57 -0.78
N ALA A 157 16.74 -25.97 -1.59
CA ALA A 157 18.02 -25.27 -1.72
C ALA A 157 17.94 -23.97 -2.57
N GLY A 158 16.78 -23.69 -3.17
CA GLY A 158 16.55 -22.44 -3.90
C GLY A 158 16.03 -21.33 -3.01
N THR A 159 15.81 -20.16 -3.61
CA THR A 159 15.27 -18.99 -2.89
C THR A 159 13.74 -19.06 -2.86
N LEU A 160 13.16 -18.96 -1.66
CA LEU A 160 11.73 -18.73 -1.48
C LEU A 160 11.47 -17.24 -1.34
N VAL A 161 10.59 -16.70 -2.18
CA VAL A 161 10.27 -15.27 -2.20
C VAL A 161 8.75 -15.10 -2.12
N HIS A 162 8.30 -14.26 -1.20
CA HIS A 162 6.92 -13.82 -1.14
C HIS A 162 6.78 -12.45 -1.85
N PRO A 163 5.81 -12.25 -2.77
CA PRO A 163 5.69 -10.98 -3.52
C PRO A 163 5.58 -9.71 -2.68
N GLN A 164 5.03 -9.80 -1.47
CA GLN A 164 4.96 -8.68 -0.51
C GLN A 164 6.34 -8.21 -0.02
N HIS A 165 7.28 -9.13 0.13
CA HIS A 165 8.63 -8.88 0.67
C HIS A 165 9.68 -9.15 -0.41
N TRP A 166 9.45 -8.57 -1.60
CA TRP A 166 10.30 -8.82 -2.77
C TRP A 166 11.72 -8.28 -2.56
N PRO A 167 12.78 -9.11 -2.63
CA PRO A 167 14.16 -8.65 -2.49
C PRO A 167 14.57 -7.76 -3.66
N THR A 168 15.23 -6.64 -3.35
CA THR A 168 15.66 -5.65 -4.36
C THR A 168 16.78 -6.16 -5.27
N ASP A 169 17.53 -7.16 -4.80
CA ASP A 169 18.69 -7.77 -5.46
C ASP A 169 18.40 -9.18 -6.00
N LEU A 170 17.13 -9.58 -6.06
CA LEU A 170 16.76 -10.89 -6.60
C LEU A 170 17.03 -10.96 -8.11
N ASP A 171 18.15 -11.54 -8.49
CA ASP A 171 18.43 -11.94 -9.86
C ASP A 171 17.83 -13.31 -10.16
N TYR A 172 16.91 -13.36 -11.13
CA TYR A 172 16.29 -14.58 -11.63
C TYR A 172 16.57 -14.83 -13.12
N GLN A 173 17.50 -14.09 -13.72
CA GLN A 173 17.87 -14.25 -15.13
C GLN A 173 18.41 -15.65 -15.39
N GLY A 174 17.86 -16.31 -16.41
CA GLY A 174 18.26 -17.68 -16.78
C GLY A 174 17.98 -18.73 -15.70
N LYS A 175 17.19 -18.42 -14.67
CA LYS A 175 16.77 -19.41 -13.65
C LYS A 175 15.46 -20.08 -14.04
N ARG A 176 15.23 -21.26 -13.47
CA ARG A 176 13.92 -21.93 -13.47
C ARG A 176 13.14 -21.50 -12.22
N VAL A 177 11.98 -20.91 -12.42
CA VAL A 177 11.17 -20.28 -11.37
C VAL A 177 9.83 -21.00 -11.26
N ILE A 178 9.37 -21.23 -10.02
CA ILE A 178 8.03 -21.72 -9.74
C ILE A 178 7.25 -20.57 -9.07
N VAL A 179 6.11 -20.19 -9.65
CA VAL A 179 5.17 -19.23 -9.07
C VAL A 179 3.96 -20.00 -8.54
N ILE A 180 3.71 -19.90 -7.24
CA ILE A 180 2.59 -20.61 -6.59
C ILE A 180 1.43 -19.63 -6.40
N GLY A 181 0.30 -19.91 -7.07
CA GLY A 181 -0.88 -19.07 -7.08
C GLY A 181 -1.28 -18.61 -8.48
N SER A 182 -2.54 -18.20 -8.62
CA SER A 182 -3.15 -17.80 -9.89
C SER A 182 -3.97 -16.51 -9.78
N GLY A 183 -3.85 -15.78 -8.65
CA GLY A 183 -4.53 -14.49 -8.46
C GLY A 183 -3.90 -13.35 -9.28
N ALA A 184 -4.40 -12.12 -9.09
CA ALA A 184 -3.95 -10.93 -9.82
C ALA A 184 -2.42 -10.71 -9.74
N ALA A 185 -1.81 -10.97 -8.58
CA ALA A 185 -0.35 -10.89 -8.43
C ALA A 185 0.40 -11.87 -9.36
N ALA A 186 -0.09 -13.12 -9.51
CA ALA A 186 0.52 -14.08 -10.43
C ALA A 186 0.31 -13.67 -11.90
N MET A 187 -0.85 -13.09 -12.23
CA MET A 187 -1.18 -12.63 -13.59
C MET A 187 -0.27 -11.52 -14.10
N THR A 188 0.39 -10.79 -13.21
CA THR A 188 1.34 -9.72 -13.54
C THR A 188 2.79 -10.18 -13.37
N LEU A 189 3.07 -10.95 -12.31
CA LEU A 189 4.40 -11.46 -12.00
C LEU A 189 4.89 -12.50 -13.01
N VAL A 190 4.06 -13.48 -13.37
CA VAL A 190 4.45 -14.56 -14.30
C VAL A 190 4.91 -14.01 -15.66
N PRO A 191 4.13 -13.15 -16.36
CA PRO A 191 4.59 -12.63 -17.65
C PRO A 191 5.84 -11.76 -17.51
N ALA A 192 5.95 -10.93 -16.46
CA ALA A 192 7.13 -10.10 -16.24
C ALA A 192 8.40 -10.95 -15.98
N MET A 193 8.28 -12.03 -15.20
CA MET A 193 9.41 -12.93 -14.95
C MET A 193 9.79 -13.76 -16.18
N ALA A 194 8.80 -14.14 -17.01
CA ALA A 194 9.02 -14.96 -18.21
C ALA A 194 9.88 -14.27 -19.28
N GLU A 195 10.04 -12.95 -19.22
CA GLU A 195 10.93 -12.20 -20.11
C GLU A 195 12.42 -12.46 -19.83
N GLN A 196 12.79 -12.86 -18.59
CA GLN A 196 14.20 -12.97 -18.17
C GLN A 196 14.57 -14.36 -17.61
N ALA A 197 13.61 -15.07 -17.02
CA ALA A 197 13.82 -16.43 -16.51
C ALA A 197 14.03 -17.43 -17.67
N GLU A 198 14.77 -18.51 -17.42
CA GLU A 198 14.88 -19.62 -18.39
C GLU A 198 13.53 -20.33 -18.57
N HIS A 199 12.81 -20.54 -17.46
CA HIS A 199 11.52 -21.19 -17.47
C HIS A 199 10.70 -20.77 -16.26
N VAL A 200 9.41 -20.48 -16.45
CA VAL A 200 8.47 -20.14 -15.38
C VAL A 200 7.34 -21.16 -15.35
N THR A 201 7.20 -21.85 -14.22
CA THR A 201 6.09 -22.78 -13.96
C THR A 201 5.09 -22.14 -13.00
N MET A 202 3.85 -21.94 -13.43
CA MET A 202 2.76 -21.51 -12.55
C MET A 202 2.03 -22.71 -11.95
N VAL A 203 2.00 -22.81 -10.63
CA VAL A 203 1.24 -23.81 -9.89
C VAL A 203 -0.12 -23.22 -9.51
N GLN A 204 -1.15 -23.65 -10.22
CA GLN A 204 -2.52 -23.17 -10.06
C GLN A 204 -3.39 -24.19 -9.33
N ARG A 205 -3.87 -23.84 -8.13
CA ARG A 205 -4.86 -24.66 -7.40
C ARG A 205 -6.27 -24.50 -7.96
N SER A 206 -6.66 -23.27 -8.29
CA SER A 206 -8.00 -22.93 -8.77
C SER A 206 -7.88 -22.05 -10.01
N PRO A 207 -8.61 -22.34 -11.11
CA PRO A 207 -8.58 -21.53 -12.31
C PRO A 207 -9.06 -20.09 -12.07
N THR A 208 -8.36 -19.13 -12.66
CA THR A 208 -8.76 -17.72 -12.68
C THR A 208 -9.38 -17.40 -14.03
N TYR A 209 -10.53 -16.72 -14.02
CA TYR A 209 -11.16 -16.21 -15.23
C TYR A 209 -10.51 -14.90 -15.62
N VAL A 210 -10.04 -14.82 -16.86
CA VAL A 210 -9.29 -13.68 -17.40
C VAL A 210 -10.03 -13.16 -18.62
N VAL A 211 -10.15 -11.84 -18.72
CA VAL A 211 -10.66 -11.18 -19.91
C VAL A 211 -9.50 -10.45 -20.58
N SER A 212 -9.29 -10.73 -21.86
CA SER A 212 -8.40 -9.94 -22.70
C SER A 212 -9.02 -8.56 -22.93
N ARG A 213 -8.26 -7.51 -22.66
CA ARG A 213 -8.56 -6.15 -23.12
C ARG A 213 -7.52 -5.74 -24.15
#